data_AF-A0A3N5W003-F1
#
_entry.id   AF-A0A3N5W003-F1
#
_cell.length_a   1.000
_cell.length_b   1.000
_cell.length_c   1.000
_cell.angle_alpha   90.00
_cell.angle_beta   90.00
_cell.angle_gamma   90.00
#
_symmetry.space_group_name_H-M   'P 1'
#
loop_
_entity.id
_entity.type
_entity.pdbx_description
1 polymer ?
#
loop_
_entity_poly.entity_id
_entity_poly.type
_entity_poly.pdbx_seq_one_letter_code
_entity_poly.pdbx_strand_id
1 'polypeptide(L)'
;MNLYTHYHLARRLEWLLRPDDPADYAWGAVIPDIRYLAGMPRSQTHVAIAEVKSWLECFPALRSFTQGYLVHCLLDQIDVAGTLETSFPMPLLQKITRRKLSQTQATMLVEYYYLRDARENCARQDGASPAAVISGKHNAILAELGIRPEQTEDYAWALKEYLAVPTLENAVRLARRLGLVDDSRFEKYLGAAQSLQKNRLLLLPMMWSVRNGQFERRGKRLIRSYG
;
A
#
# COMPACT_ATOMS: atom_id res chain seq x y z
N MET A 1 5.94 -1.23 1.70
CA MET A 1 5.49 -1.12 0.28
C MET A 1 4.99 0.30 0.03
N ASN A 2 4.27 0.56 -1.06
CA ASN A 2 3.60 1.85 -1.31
C ASN A 2 2.09 1.74 -1.03
N LEU A 3 1.43 2.88 -0.88
CA LEU A 3 0.03 3.03 -0.49
C LEU A 3 -0.95 2.14 -1.25
N TYR A 4 -0.92 2.17 -2.60
CA TYR A 4 -1.91 1.41 -3.37
C TYR A 4 -1.66 -0.09 -3.30
N THR A 5 -0.38 -0.50 -3.27
CA THR A 5 0.01 -1.89 -3.05
C THR A 5 -0.51 -2.40 -1.70
N HIS A 6 -0.35 -1.62 -0.62
CA HIS A 6 -0.90 -1.99 0.70
C HIS A 6 -2.42 -2.11 0.66
N TYR A 7 -3.12 -1.11 0.12
CA TYR A 7 -4.56 -1.16 -0.06
C TYR A 7 -5.00 -2.42 -0.83
N HIS A 8 -4.42 -2.65 -2.02
CA HIS A 8 -4.79 -3.75 -2.89
C HIS A 8 -4.53 -5.11 -2.23
N LEU A 9 -3.35 -5.32 -1.65
CA LEU A 9 -3.01 -6.57 -0.98
C LEU A 9 -3.88 -6.80 0.25
N ALA A 10 -4.12 -5.77 1.07
CA ALA A 10 -4.99 -5.90 2.23
C ALA A 10 -6.40 -6.34 1.84
N ARG A 11 -7.00 -5.73 0.80
CA ARG A 11 -8.31 -6.13 0.25
C ARG A 11 -8.32 -7.58 -0.25
N ARG A 12 -7.23 -8.05 -0.87
CA ARG A 12 -7.09 -9.46 -1.31
C ARG A 12 -6.95 -10.45 -0.15
N LEU A 13 -6.49 -10.00 1.00
CA LEU A 13 -6.28 -10.82 2.20
C LEU A 13 -7.44 -10.76 3.19
N GLU A 14 -8.38 -9.83 3.00
CA GLU A 14 -9.54 -9.59 3.87
C GLU A 14 -10.31 -10.86 4.24
N TRP A 15 -10.58 -11.74 3.27
CA TRP A 15 -11.36 -12.96 3.45
C TRP A 15 -10.75 -13.96 4.46
N LEU A 16 -9.44 -13.85 4.75
CA LEU A 16 -8.76 -14.69 5.75
C LEU A 16 -9.10 -14.25 7.16
N LEU A 17 -9.30 -12.95 7.36
CA LEU A 17 -9.48 -12.32 8.66
C LEU A 17 -10.96 -12.10 8.97
N ARG A 18 -11.81 -12.03 7.93
CA ARG A 18 -13.27 -11.82 8.03
C ARG A 18 -13.59 -10.63 8.94
N PRO A 19 -13.14 -9.41 8.61
CA PRO A 19 -13.47 -8.24 9.42
C PRO A 19 -14.99 -8.02 9.42
N ASP A 20 -15.51 -7.56 10.56
CA ASP A 20 -16.93 -7.24 10.72
C ASP A 20 -17.33 -6.02 9.86
N ASP A 21 -16.37 -5.12 9.62
CA ASP A 21 -16.51 -3.94 8.76
C ASP A 21 -15.32 -3.86 7.78
N PRO A 22 -15.51 -4.28 6.51
CA PRO A 22 -14.50 -4.18 5.46
C PRO A 22 -13.96 -2.77 5.20
N ALA A 23 -14.76 -1.73 5.45
CA ALA A 23 -14.40 -0.34 5.21
C ALA A 23 -13.43 0.18 6.28
N ASP A 24 -13.68 -0.18 7.55
CA ASP A 24 -12.76 0.11 8.66
C ASP A 24 -11.48 -0.70 8.54
N TYR A 25 -11.56 -1.97 8.12
CA TYR A 25 -10.37 -2.78 7.83
C TYR A 25 -9.50 -2.15 6.74
N ALA A 26 -10.10 -1.76 5.62
CA ALA A 26 -9.35 -1.10 4.55
C ALA A 26 -8.75 0.23 5.01
N TRP A 27 -9.45 0.98 5.87
CA TRP A 27 -8.95 2.22 6.46
C TRP A 27 -7.74 2.00 7.38
N GLY A 28 -7.81 0.99 8.26
CA GLY A 28 -6.69 0.60 9.11
C GLY A 28 -5.46 0.18 8.30
N ALA A 29 -5.65 -0.46 7.15
CA ALA A 29 -4.56 -0.94 6.30
C ALA A 29 -3.78 0.16 5.54
N VAL A 30 -4.35 1.36 5.41
CA VAL A 30 -3.78 2.45 4.60
C VAL A 30 -3.42 3.69 5.42
N ILE A 31 -4.01 3.85 6.60
CA ILE A 31 -3.74 5.02 7.45
C ILE A 31 -2.27 5.20 7.85
N PRO A 32 -1.43 4.14 8.03
CA PRO A 32 0.01 4.34 8.25
C PRO A 32 0.71 5.06 7.10
N ASP A 33 0.40 4.68 5.86
CA ASP A 33 0.96 5.31 4.66
C ASP A 33 0.47 6.75 4.52
N ILE A 34 -0.81 7.00 4.78
CA ILE A 34 -1.36 8.37 4.70
C ILE A 34 -0.72 9.28 5.73
N ARG A 35 -0.56 8.83 6.97
CA ARG A 35 0.15 9.60 8.00
C ARG A 35 1.61 9.83 7.63
N TYR A 36 2.26 8.84 7.03
CA TYR A 36 3.64 8.98 6.56
C TYR A 36 3.74 9.99 5.41
N LEU A 37 2.78 9.96 4.48
CA LEU A 37 2.61 10.95 3.44
C LEU A 37 2.19 12.33 3.98
N ALA A 38 1.67 12.41 5.19
CA ALA A 38 1.39 13.67 5.88
C ALA A 38 2.60 14.24 6.63
N GLY A 39 3.81 13.73 6.34
CA GLY A 39 5.06 14.21 6.93
C GLY A 39 5.42 13.58 8.28
N MET A 40 4.59 12.70 8.84
CA MET A 40 4.90 12.04 10.11
C MET A 40 6.06 11.03 9.93
N PRO A 41 6.98 10.93 10.90
CA PRO A 41 8.09 9.99 10.83
C PRO A 41 7.60 8.54 10.88
N ARG A 42 8.33 7.64 10.22
CA ARG A 42 7.97 6.22 10.12
C ARG A 42 7.81 5.54 11.48
N SER A 43 8.59 5.94 12.49
CA SER A 43 8.49 5.44 13.86
C SER A 43 7.16 5.76 14.55
N GLN A 44 6.44 6.79 14.11
CA GLN A 44 5.12 7.15 14.62
C GLN A 44 3.98 6.54 13.78
N THR A 45 4.25 6.23 12.52
CA THR A 45 3.23 5.74 11.58
C THR A 45 3.20 4.22 11.44
N HIS A 46 4.33 3.54 11.66
CA HIS A 46 4.45 2.09 11.54
C HIS A 46 4.75 1.48 12.90
N VAL A 47 3.70 1.50 13.74
CA VAL A 47 3.71 1.01 15.11
C VAL A 47 4.10 -0.48 15.16
N ALA A 48 4.79 -0.88 16.22
CA ALA A 48 5.24 -2.25 16.41
C ALA A 48 4.05 -3.23 16.45
N ILE A 49 4.20 -4.42 15.84
CA ILE A 49 3.13 -5.43 15.78
C ILE A 49 2.60 -5.81 17.16
N ALA A 50 3.47 -5.93 18.17
CA ALA A 50 3.04 -6.26 19.53
C ALA A 50 2.11 -5.20 20.12
N GLU A 51 2.37 -3.92 19.84
CA GLU A 51 1.53 -2.80 20.27
C GLU A 51 0.21 -2.80 19.52
N VAL A 52 0.22 -2.99 18.18
CA VAL A 52 -1.02 -3.12 17.40
C VAL A 52 -1.88 -4.31 17.89
N LYS A 53 -1.26 -5.42 18.31
CA LYS A 53 -1.98 -6.57 18.88
C LYS A 53 -2.66 -6.20 20.20
N SER A 54 -2.01 -5.42 21.06
CA SER A 54 -2.60 -4.97 22.33
C SER A 54 -3.85 -4.13 22.14
N TRP A 55 -3.98 -3.40 21.01
CA TRP A 55 -5.19 -2.65 20.69
C TRP A 55 -6.43 -3.53 20.51
N LEU A 56 -6.30 -4.82 20.18
CA LEU A 56 -7.45 -5.73 20.10
C LEU A 56 -8.10 -5.94 21.48
N GLU A 57 -7.32 -5.87 22.55
CA GLU A 57 -7.80 -5.99 23.92
C GLU A 57 -8.34 -4.64 24.44
N CYS A 58 -7.64 -3.55 24.15
CA CYS A 58 -8.01 -2.20 24.61
C CYS A 58 -9.20 -1.61 23.83
N PHE A 59 -9.32 -1.93 22.54
CA PHE A 59 -10.33 -1.37 21.63
C PHE A 59 -11.08 -2.48 20.87
N PRO A 60 -11.83 -3.35 21.56
CA PRO A 60 -12.51 -4.48 20.91
C PRO A 60 -13.52 -4.05 19.85
N ALA A 61 -14.15 -2.88 20.00
CA ALA A 61 -15.05 -2.30 19.00
C ALA A 61 -14.34 -1.85 17.70
N LEU A 62 -13.01 -1.69 17.73
CA LEU A 62 -12.18 -1.29 16.58
C LEU A 62 -11.43 -2.48 15.97
N ARG A 63 -11.93 -3.70 16.15
CA ARG A 63 -11.30 -4.93 15.67
C ARG A 63 -10.97 -4.89 14.18
N SER A 64 -11.92 -4.51 13.32
CA SER A 64 -11.71 -4.45 11.86
C SER A 64 -10.57 -3.50 11.50
N PHE A 65 -10.58 -2.29 12.06
CA PHE A 65 -9.53 -1.30 11.88
C PHE A 65 -8.16 -1.82 12.34
N THR A 66 -8.11 -2.42 13.53
CA THR A 66 -6.89 -2.98 14.11
C THR A 66 -6.33 -4.14 13.26
N GLN A 67 -7.20 -5.02 12.77
CA GLN A 67 -6.81 -6.07 11.82
C GLN A 67 -6.21 -5.49 10.54
N GLY A 68 -6.81 -4.43 10.00
CA GLY A 68 -6.27 -3.70 8.84
C GLY A 68 -4.87 -3.17 9.09
N TYR A 69 -4.69 -2.47 10.22
CA TYR A 69 -3.41 -1.91 10.63
C TYR A 69 -2.35 -3.02 10.81
N LEU A 70 -2.72 -4.13 11.44
CA LEU A 70 -1.83 -5.28 11.61
C LEU A 70 -1.40 -5.86 10.25
N VAL A 71 -2.33 -6.00 9.31
CA VAL A 71 -2.01 -6.45 7.95
C VAL A 71 -1.04 -5.51 7.27
N HIS A 72 -1.22 -4.20 7.41
CA HIS A 72 -0.25 -3.22 6.91
C HIS A 72 1.16 -3.50 7.45
N CYS A 73 1.31 -3.59 8.78
CA CYS A 73 2.61 -3.84 9.42
C CYS A 73 3.23 -5.17 8.97
N LEU A 74 2.41 -6.20 8.75
CA LEU A 74 2.86 -7.49 8.23
C LEU A 74 3.32 -7.41 6.78
N LEU A 75 2.56 -6.73 5.91
CA LEU A 75 2.93 -6.57 4.49
C LEU A 75 4.25 -5.82 4.33
N ASP A 76 4.56 -4.90 5.25
CA ASP A 76 5.83 -4.20 5.29
C ASP A 76 7.05 -5.08 5.62
N GLN A 77 6.85 -6.27 6.20
CA GLN A 77 7.92 -7.24 6.41
C GLN A 77 8.32 -7.99 5.13
N ILE A 78 7.55 -7.85 4.05
CA ILE A 78 7.89 -8.50 2.78
C ILE A 78 9.07 -7.75 2.16
N ASP A 79 10.22 -8.42 2.07
CA ASP A 79 11.34 -7.95 1.27
C ASP A 79 10.97 -7.93 -0.22
N VAL A 80 10.55 -6.76 -0.70
CA VAL A 80 10.08 -6.56 -2.08
C VAL A 80 11.21 -6.77 -3.08
N ALA A 81 12.41 -6.23 -2.83
CA ALA A 81 13.53 -6.36 -3.75
C ALA A 81 14.00 -7.82 -3.81
N GLY A 82 14.26 -8.46 -2.66
CA GLY A 82 14.68 -9.86 -2.64
C GLY A 82 13.61 -10.80 -3.22
N THR A 83 12.33 -10.52 -2.99
CA THR A 83 11.24 -11.25 -3.66
C THR A 83 11.33 -11.10 -5.17
N LEU A 84 11.45 -9.88 -5.70
CA LEU A 84 11.55 -9.67 -7.14
C LEU A 84 12.82 -10.28 -7.73
N GLU A 85 13.98 -10.15 -7.08
CA GLU A 85 15.26 -10.69 -7.55
C GLU A 85 15.22 -12.20 -7.78
N THR A 86 14.41 -12.93 -7.00
CA THR A 86 14.23 -14.38 -7.14
C THR A 86 13.07 -14.77 -8.07
N SER A 87 12.25 -13.81 -8.50
CA SER A 87 11.01 -14.07 -9.25
C SER A 87 11.24 -13.99 -10.75
N PHE A 88 10.88 -15.05 -11.48
CA PHE A 88 10.98 -15.07 -12.94
C PHE A 88 10.14 -13.94 -13.58
N PRO A 89 10.65 -13.20 -14.60
CA PRO A 89 11.96 -13.34 -15.25
C PRO A 89 13.09 -12.44 -14.71
N MET A 90 12.96 -11.85 -13.51
CA MET A 90 13.92 -10.84 -13.01
C MET A 90 15.38 -11.29 -13.00
N PRO A 91 15.76 -12.51 -12.52
CA PRO A 91 17.17 -12.92 -12.57
C PRO A 91 17.75 -12.88 -13.98
N LEU A 92 16.96 -13.28 -14.99
CA LEU A 92 17.35 -13.27 -16.39
C LEU A 92 17.48 -11.83 -16.92
N LEU A 93 16.50 -10.98 -16.62
CA LEU A 93 16.53 -9.58 -17.02
C LEU A 93 17.73 -8.85 -16.43
N GLN A 94 18.04 -9.07 -15.15
CA GLN A 94 19.19 -8.44 -14.49
C GLN A 94 20.51 -8.93 -15.09
N LYS A 95 20.60 -10.22 -15.47
CA LYS A 95 21.77 -10.77 -16.16
C LYS A 95 21.98 -10.13 -17.54
N ILE A 96 20.91 -10.00 -18.33
CA ILE A 96 20.96 -9.44 -19.69
C ILE A 96 21.28 -7.94 -19.64
N THR A 97 20.59 -7.20 -18.78
CA THR A 97 20.72 -5.73 -18.70
C THR A 97 21.91 -5.28 -17.86
N ARG A 98 22.52 -6.18 -17.08
CA ARG A 98 23.56 -5.91 -16.07
C ARG A 98 23.14 -4.85 -15.06
N ARG A 99 21.84 -4.72 -14.79
CA ARG A 99 21.26 -3.73 -13.88
C ARG A 99 20.45 -4.42 -12.81
N LYS A 100 20.65 -4.03 -11.55
CA LYS A 100 19.79 -4.40 -10.42
C LYS A 100 18.80 -3.27 -10.14
N LEU A 101 17.63 -3.62 -9.61
CA LEU A 101 16.66 -2.64 -9.14
C LEU A 101 17.06 -2.20 -7.73
N SER A 102 17.07 -0.89 -7.49
CA SER A 102 17.09 -0.38 -6.12
C SER A 102 15.80 -0.76 -5.38
N GLN A 103 15.82 -0.72 -4.03
CA GLN A 103 14.62 -0.95 -3.21
C GLN A 103 13.44 -0.06 -3.62
N THR A 104 13.69 1.21 -3.92
CA THR A 104 12.66 2.16 -4.34
C THR A 104 12.10 1.80 -5.72
N GLN A 105 12.94 1.42 -6.68
CA GLN A 105 12.49 0.94 -7.99
C GLN A 105 11.71 -0.37 -7.89
N ALA A 106 12.14 -1.30 -7.04
CA ALA A 106 11.46 -2.56 -6.76
C ALA A 106 10.05 -2.32 -6.20
N THR A 107 9.93 -1.46 -5.18
CA THR A 107 8.63 -1.08 -4.59
C THR A 107 7.75 -0.35 -5.60
N MET A 108 8.32 0.56 -6.39
CA MET A 108 7.61 1.25 -7.46
C MET A 108 7.10 0.30 -8.55
N LEU A 109 7.89 -0.71 -8.92
CA LEU A 109 7.48 -1.69 -9.93
C LEU A 109 6.26 -2.48 -9.46
N VAL A 110 6.21 -2.85 -8.18
CA VAL A 110 5.04 -3.52 -7.57
C VAL A 110 3.83 -2.59 -7.57
N GLU A 111 4.01 -1.33 -7.16
CA GLU A 111 2.95 -0.31 -7.20
C GLU A 111 2.40 -0.14 -8.62
N TYR A 112 3.28 0.00 -9.61
CA TYR A 112 2.90 0.17 -11.01
C TYR A 112 2.11 -1.02 -11.54
N TYR A 113 2.50 -2.25 -11.15
CA TYR A 113 1.76 -3.45 -11.49
C TYR A 113 0.33 -3.39 -10.96
N TYR A 114 0.13 -3.07 -9.68
CA TYR A 114 -1.20 -3.03 -9.08
C TYR A 114 -2.06 -1.86 -9.58
N LEU A 115 -1.48 -0.68 -9.83
CA LEU A 115 -2.17 0.44 -10.46
C LEU A 115 -2.66 0.08 -11.86
N ARG A 116 -1.83 -0.65 -12.62
CA ARG A 116 -2.20 -1.12 -13.96
C ARG A 116 -3.29 -2.19 -13.91
N ASP A 117 -3.15 -3.19 -13.02
CA ASP A 117 -4.16 -4.24 -12.80
C ASP A 117 -5.52 -3.63 -12.44
N ALA A 118 -5.54 -2.61 -11.59
CA ALA A 118 -6.74 -1.88 -11.24
C ALA A 118 -7.42 -1.24 -12.47
N ARG A 119 -6.65 -0.56 -13.32
CA ARG A 119 -7.18 0.08 -14.54
C ARG A 119 -7.73 -0.95 -15.53
N GLU A 120 -7.02 -2.06 -15.73
CA GLU A 120 -7.46 -3.13 -16.64
C GLU A 120 -8.71 -3.85 -16.14
N ASN A 121 -8.84 -4.06 -14.82
CA ASN A 121 -10.00 -4.71 -14.22
C ASN A 121 -11.22 -3.76 -14.12
N CYS A 122 -11.02 -2.47 -13.83
CA CYS A 122 -12.10 -1.47 -13.85
C CYS A 122 -12.65 -1.24 -15.26
N ALA A 123 -11.80 -1.31 -16.30
CA ALA A 123 -12.25 -1.16 -17.69
C ALA A 123 -13.08 -2.34 -18.20
N ARG A 124 -13.03 -3.50 -17.51
CA ARG A 124 -13.76 -4.73 -17.89
C ARG A 124 -15.09 -4.90 -17.15
N GLN A 125 -15.33 -4.12 -16.09
CA GLN A 125 -16.58 -4.11 -15.34
C GLN A 125 -17.32 -2.83 -15.73
N ASP A 126 -18.50 -2.96 -16.35
CA ASP A 126 -19.30 -1.88 -16.96
C ASP A 126 -19.46 -0.62 -16.08
N GLY A 127 -18.46 0.27 -16.11
CA GLY A 127 -18.52 1.65 -15.62
C GLY A 127 -18.43 1.87 -14.12
N ALA A 128 -18.35 0.85 -13.27
CA ALA A 128 -18.22 1.02 -11.82
C ALA A 128 -16.96 0.33 -11.29
N SER A 129 -15.88 1.11 -11.11
CA SER A 129 -14.88 0.74 -10.10
C SER A 129 -15.67 0.56 -8.79
N PRO A 130 -15.62 -0.60 -8.10
CA PRO A 130 -16.27 -0.72 -6.80
C PRO A 130 -15.74 0.44 -5.97
N ALA A 131 -16.64 1.38 -5.63
CA ALA A 131 -16.27 2.60 -4.93
C ALA A 131 -15.37 2.20 -3.78
N ALA A 132 -14.20 2.83 -3.67
CA ALA A 132 -13.20 2.43 -2.69
C ALA A 132 -13.85 2.34 -1.31
N VAL A 133 -13.97 1.11 -0.79
CA VAL A 133 -14.68 0.86 0.47
C VAL A 133 -13.69 1.13 1.59
N ILE A 134 -13.53 2.41 1.93
CA ILE A 134 -12.81 2.89 3.11
C ILE A 134 -13.76 3.73 3.95
N SER A 135 -13.77 3.51 5.26
CA SER A 135 -14.66 4.27 6.13
C SER A 135 -14.24 5.73 6.21
N GLY A 136 -12.94 5.97 6.43
CA GLY A 136 -12.41 7.30 6.70
C GLY A 136 -12.86 7.86 8.05
N LYS A 137 -13.38 7.03 8.95
CA LYS A 137 -13.88 7.45 10.26
C LYS A 137 -12.73 7.73 11.21
N HIS A 138 -12.90 8.75 12.03
CA HIS A 138 -12.05 8.98 13.20
C HIS A 138 -12.39 7.98 14.30
N ASN A 139 -11.39 7.56 15.10
CA ASN A 139 -11.56 6.56 16.15
C ASN A 139 -10.54 6.77 17.29
N ALA A 140 -10.73 6.04 18.39
CA ALA A 140 -9.91 6.17 19.60
C ALA A 140 -8.41 5.86 19.36
N ILE A 141 -8.08 4.85 18.55
CA ILE A 141 -6.68 4.54 18.21
C ILE A 141 -6.04 5.72 17.46
N LEU A 142 -6.76 6.33 16.52
CA LEU A 142 -6.25 7.52 15.82
C LEU A 142 -6.04 8.71 16.76
N ALA A 143 -6.91 8.89 17.76
CA ALA A 143 -6.72 9.90 18.78
C ALA A 143 -5.47 9.63 19.65
N GLU A 144 -5.24 8.39 20.06
CA GLU A 144 -4.02 8.00 20.80
C GLU A 144 -2.74 8.22 19.98
N LEU A 145 -2.83 8.02 18.66
CA LEU A 145 -1.75 8.27 17.72
C LEU A 145 -1.58 9.78 17.39
N GLY A 146 -2.28 10.66 18.11
CA GLY A 146 -2.17 12.12 17.99
C GLY A 146 -2.82 12.70 16.74
N ILE A 147 -3.72 11.96 16.10
CA ILE A 147 -4.44 12.42 14.91
C ILE A 147 -5.74 13.07 15.35
N ARG A 148 -5.99 14.29 14.87
CA ARG A 148 -7.24 14.99 15.16
C ARG A 148 -8.37 14.55 14.21
N PRO A 149 -9.65 14.69 14.59
CA PRO A 149 -10.78 14.38 13.73
C PRO A 149 -10.72 15.10 12.37
N GLU A 150 -10.34 16.39 12.35
CA GLU A 150 -10.27 17.21 11.14
C GLU A 150 -9.19 16.69 10.18
N GLN A 151 -8.04 16.26 10.72
CA GLN A 151 -6.98 15.63 9.91
C GLN A 151 -7.45 14.31 9.33
N THR A 152 -8.24 13.54 10.08
CA THR A 152 -8.78 12.27 9.61
C THR A 152 -9.74 12.48 8.44
N GLU A 153 -10.58 13.51 8.51
CA GLU A 153 -11.47 13.90 7.42
C GLU A 153 -10.70 14.30 6.16
N ASP A 154 -9.67 15.14 6.30
CA ASP A 154 -8.80 15.55 5.18
C ASP A 154 -8.10 14.35 4.54
N TYR A 155 -7.58 13.45 5.36
CA TYR A 155 -6.93 12.21 4.93
C TYR A 155 -7.90 11.30 4.18
N ALA A 156 -9.10 11.11 4.73
CA ALA A 156 -10.14 10.28 4.13
C ALA A 156 -10.59 10.84 2.78
N TRP A 157 -10.82 12.15 2.71
CA TRP A 157 -11.20 12.83 1.47
C TRP A 157 -10.14 12.64 0.40
N ALA A 158 -8.87 12.92 0.73
CA ALA A 158 -7.78 12.84 -0.24
C ALA A 158 -7.57 11.40 -0.74
N LEU A 159 -7.67 10.43 0.16
CA LEU A 159 -7.56 9.02 -0.20
C LEU A 159 -8.74 8.54 -1.06
N LYS A 160 -9.98 8.96 -0.75
CA LYS A 160 -11.15 8.60 -1.56
C LYS A 160 -11.02 9.10 -3.00
N GLU A 161 -10.54 10.33 -3.19
CA GLU A 161 -10.24 10.85 -4.54
C GLU A 161 -9.18 10.00 -5.26
N TYR A 162 -8.11 9.64 -4.56
CA TYR A 162 -7.06 8.82 -5.13
C TYR A 162 -7.56 7.42 -5.53
N LEU A 163 -8.27 6.74 -4.65
CA LEU A 163 -8.75 5.38 -4.89
C LEU A 163 -9.88 5.32 -5.91
N ALA A 164 -10.61 6.42 -6.17
CA ALA A 164 -11.58 6.49 -7.25
C ALA A 164 -10.92 6.34 -8.63
N VAL A 165 -9.72 6.89 -8.81
CA VAL A 165 -8.95 6.77 -10.05
C VAL A 165 -7.46 6.55 -9.70
N PRO A 166 -7.07 5.30 -9.35
CA PRO A 166 -5.74 5.04 -8.83
C PRO A 166 -4.71 5.07 -9.96
N THR A 167 -4.03 6.21 -10.07
CA THR A 167 -2.98 6.46 -11.07
C THR A 167 -1.77 7.09 -10.40
N LEU A 168 -0.61 7.00 -11.04
CA LEU A 168 0.58 7.68 -10.53
C LEU A 168 0.35 9.19 -10.37
N GLU A 169 -0.35 9.81 -11.32
CA GLU A 169 -0.71 11.23 -11.27
C GLU A 169 -1.57 11.56 -10.04
N ASN A 170 -2.60 10.76 -9.76
CA ASN A 170 -3.44 11.00 -8.58
C ASN A 170 -2.71 10.65 -7.28
N ALA A 171 -1.75 9.72 -7.29
CA ALA A 171 -0.86 9.49 -6.13
C ALA A 171 -0.01 10.75 -5.84
N VAL A 172 0.44 11.45 -6.89
CA VAL A 172 1.14 12.75 -6.74
C VAL A 172 0.22 13.81 -6.15
N ARG A 173 -1.00 13.93 -6.67
CA ARG A 173 -1.99 14.89 -6.16
C ARG A 173 -2.30 14.62 -4.68
N LEU A 174 -2.49 13.36 -4.31
CA LEU A 174 -2.65 12.92 -2.92
C LEU A 174 -1.46 13.36 -2.05
N ALA A 175 -0.23 13.01 -2.43
CA ALA A 175 0.96 13.35 -1.66
C ALA A 175 1.12 14.87 -1.46
N ARG A 176 0.85 15.66 -2.50
CA ARG A 176 0.87 17.14 -2.40
C ARG A 176 -0.19 17.67 -1.45
N ARG A 177 -1.42 17.12 -1.51
CA ARG A 177 -2.51 17.52 -0.63
C ARG A 177 -2.21 17.20 0.84
N LEU A 178 -1.50 16.11 1.09
CA LEU A 178 -1.06 15.71 2.43
C LEU A 178 0.17 16.51 2.92
N GLY A 179 0.73 17.40 2.11
CA GLY A 179 1.79 18.32 2.53
C GLY A 179 3.21 17.91 2.13
N LEU A 180 3.41 16.90 1.26
CA LEU A 180 4.73 16.57 0.71
C LEU A 180 5.14 17.45 -0.47
N VAL A 181 4.85 18.75 -0.40
CA VAL A 181 5.37 19.71 -1.38
C VAL A 181 6.87 19.84 -1.14
N ASP A 182 7.68 19.62 -2.19
CA ASP A 182 9.16 19.71 -2.17
C ASP A 182 9.89 18.70 -1.26
N ASP A 183 9.26 17.58 -0.91
CA ASP A 183 9.92 16.53 -0.12
C ASP A 183 10.85 15.65 -0.98
N SER A 184 12.13 15.58 -0.61
CA SER A 184 13.15 14.75 -1.29
C SER A 184 12.78 13.26 -1.41
N ARG A 185 11.96 12.73 -0.49
CA ARG A 185 11.46 11.35 -0.53
C ARG A 185 10.48 11.16 -1.67
N PHE A 186 9.63 12.16 -1.89
CA PHE A 186 8.67 12.16 -2.98
C PHE A 186 9.37 12.32 -4.34
N GLU A 187 10.41 13.15 -4.41
CA GLU A 187 11.26 13.25 -5.61
C GLU A 187 11.96 11.92 -5.96
N LYS A 188 12.47 11.19 -4.96
CA LYS A 188 13.03 9.84 -5.18
C LYS A 188 11.98 8.87 -5.73
N TYR A 189 10.74 8.94 -5.22
CA TYR A 189 9.61 8.15 -5.70
C TYR A 189 9.31 8.48 -7.17
N LEU A 190 9.20 9.76 -7.53
CA LEU A 190 8.98 10.18 -8.92
C LEU A 190 10.13 9.79 -9.84
N GLY A 191 11.39 9.96 -9.40
CA GLY A 191 12.57 9.56 -10.16
C GLY A 191 12.60 8.05 -10.45
N ALA A 192 12.20 7.22 -9.48
CA ALA A 192 12.07 5.78 -9.68
C ALA A 192 10.97 5.43 -10.68
N ALA A 193 9.80 6.10 -10.60
CA ALA A 193 8.71 5.90 -11.55
C ALA A 193 9.12 6.30 -12.98
N GLN A 194 9.74 7.46 -13.15
CA GLN A 194 10.25 7.93 -14.44
C GLN A 194 11.33 7.00 -15.00
N SER A 195 12.25 6.51 -14.16
CA SER A 195 13.28 5.55 -14.54
C SER A 195 12.69 4.26 -15.11
N LEU A 196 11.60 3.75 -14.52
CA LEU A 196 10.91 2.56 -15.01
C LEU A 196 10.16 2.84 -16.32
N GLN A 197 9.53 4.00 -16.44
CA GLN A 197 8.80 4.41 -17.64
C GLN A 197 9.71 4.66 -18.85
N LYS A 198 10.95 5.12 -18.65
CA LYS A 198 11.93 5.30 -19.75
C LYS A 198 12.20 4.01 -20.52
N ASN A 199 12.03 2.85 -19.89
CA ASN A 199 12.30 1.54 -20.50
C ASN A 199 11.01 0.70 -20.62
N ARG A 200 10.00 1.21 -21.33
CA ARG A 200 8.67 0.57 -21.45
C ARG A 200 8.74 -0.90 -21.90
N LEU A 201 9.68 -1.24 -22.78
CA LEU A 201 9.88 -2.61 -23.25
C LEU A 201 10.32 -3.57 -22.15
N LEU A 202 11.15 -3.11 -21.20
CA LEU A 202 11.59 -3.91 -20.05
C LEU A 202 10.54 -3.89 -18.93
N LEU A 203 9.69 -2.87 -18.88
CA LEU A 203 8.67 -2.76 -17.85
C LEU A 203 7.67 -3.93 -17.88
N LEU A 204 7.25 -4.37 -19.06
CA LEU A 204 6.34 -5.51 -19.22
C LEU A 204 6.89 -6.81 -18.61
N PRO A 205 8.09 -7.31 -19.00
CA PRO A 205 8.63 -8.52 -18.40
C PRO A 205 9.02 -8.32 -16.92
N MET A 206 9.42 -7.12 -16.49
CA MET A 206 9.62 -6.81 -15.06
C MET A 206 8.31 -6.94 -14.25
N MET A 207 7.18 -6.46 -14.79
CA MET A 207 5.87 -6.64 -14.16
C MET A 207 5.45 -8.11 -14.07
N TRP A 208 5.92 -8.96 -14.99
CA TRP A 208 5.70 -10.39 -14.89
C TRP A 208 6.38 -10.99 -13.65
N SER A 209 7.53 -10.44 -13.23
CA SER A 209 8.19 -10.81 -11.97
C SER A 209 7.34 -10.46 -10.74
N VAL A 210 6.57 -9.38 -10.78
CA VAL A 210 5.62 -9.04 -9.71
C VAL A 210 4.55 -10.13 -9.58
N ARG A 211 3.95 -10.53 -10.71
CA ARG A 211 2.94 -11.60 -10.76
C ARG A 211 3.51 -12.94 -10.23
N ASN A 212 4.74 -13.29 -10.61
CA ASN A 212 5.39 -14.52 -10.16
C ASN A 212 5.98 -14.44 -8.74
N GLY A 213 6.13 -13.23 -8.18
CA GLY A 213 6.64 -13.04 -6.81
C GLY A 213 5.69 -13.47 -5.70
N GLN A 214 4.43 -13.77 -6.07
CA GLN A 214 3.42 -14.32 -5.16
C GLN A 214 3.26 -13.49 -3.88
N PHE A 215 3.28 -12.16 -4.00
CA PHE A 215 3.16 -11.22 -2.88
C PHE A 215 1.93 -11.51 -2.00
N GLU A 216 0.79 -11.84 -2.62
CA GLU A 216 -0.40 -12.26 -1.88
C GLU A 216 -0.14 -13.52 -1.04
N ARG A 217 0.48 -14.57 -1.59
CA ARG A 217 0.78 -15.79 -0.81
C ARG A 217 1.79 -15.53 0.31
N ARG A 218 2.73 -14.60 0.11
CA ARG A 218 3.65 -14.16 1.17
C ARG A 218 2.89 -13.47 2.30
N GLY A 219 1.99 -12.54 1.95
CA GLY A 219 1.07 -11.92 2.92
C GLY A 219 0.22 -12.95 3.68
N LYS A 220 -0.34 -13.94 2.98
CA LYS A 220 -1.09 -15.06 3.60
C LYS A 220 -0.25 -15.81 4.63
N ARG A 221 1.02 -16.11 4.32
CA ARG A 221 1.92 -16.82 5.25
C ARG A 221 2.22 -15.99 6.49
N LEU A 222 2.46 -14.68 6.32
CA LEU A 222 2.69 -13.78 7.44
C LEU A 222 1.44 -13.67 8.32
N ILE A 223 0.25 -13.46 7.75
CA ILE A 223 -0.98 -13.41 8.55
C ILE A 223 -1.17 -14.69 9.37
N ARG A 224 -0.94 -15.86 8.76
CA ARG A 224 -1.05 -17.17 9.45
C ARG A 224 0.01 -17.42 10.52
N SER A 225 1.17 -16.76 10.48
CA SER A 225 2.19 -16.92 11.51
C SER A 225 1.98 -15.99 12.71
N TYR A 226 1.07 -15.02 12.60
CA TYR A 226 0.82 -14.01 13.63
C TYR A 226 -0.62 -14.01 14.18
N GLY A 227 -1.57 -14.65 13.51
CA GLY A 227 -2.93 -14.91 14.00
C GLY A 227 -3.04 -16.28 14.65
#